data_AF-A0A1V5Z3N8-F1
#
_entry.id   AF-A0A1V5Z3N8-F1
#
_cell.length_a   1.000
_cell.length_b   1.000
_cell.length_c   1.000
_cell.angle_alpha   90.00
_cell.angle_beta   90.00
_cell.angle_gamma   90.00
#
_symmetry.space_group_name_H-M   'P 1'
#
loop_
_entity.id
_entity.type
_entity.pdbx_description
1 polymer ?
#
loop_
_entity_poly.entity_id
_entity_poly.type
_entity_poly.pdbx_seq_one_letter_code
_entity_poly.pdbx_strand_id
1 'polypeptide(L)'
;MSAEDVTEEYVDLEAQRDSLSNQLTQYNRLLSRGQNVTEILVVQKEIERVQLELDRIFGRMKYLDNRIMLSTISVSLSEPLQVETPEGYSIPGVISEGIAGFVDTVVWLFIAILTLLPVLILAGAGYWVYQRRVKNRQG
;
A
#
# COMPACT_ATOMS: atom_id res chain seq x y z
N MET A 1 -2.18 -3.83 21.75
CA MET A 1 -3.26 -4.79 21.44
C MET A 1 -2.88 -5.41 20.12
N SER A 2 -2.18 -6.53 20.21
CA SER A 2 -1.68 -7.28 19.07
C SER A 2 -2.72 -8.34 18.64
N ALA A 3 -2.57 -8.92 17.44
CA ALA A 3 -3.48 -9.96 16.94
C ALA A 3 -3.51 -11.23 17.83
N GLU A 4 -2.44 -11.46 18.59
CA GLU A 4 -2.34 -12.55 19.57
C GLU A 4 -3.25 -12.30 20.79
N ASP A 5 -3.23 -11.09 21.37
CA ASP A 5 -4.07 -10.71 22.51
C ASP A 5 -5.58 -10.91 22.24
N VAL A 6 -6.04 -10.63 21.01
CA VAL A 6 -7.46 -10.80 20.65
C VAL A 6 -7.85 -12.26 20.41
N THR A 7 -6.87 -13.10 20.04
CA THR A 7 -7.09 -14.53 19.87
C THR A 7 -7.21 -15.22 21.22
N GLU A 8 -6.36 -14.86 22.19
CA GLU A 8 -6.45 -15.35 23.58
C GLU A 8 -7.80 -14.96 24.21
N GLU A 9 -8.22 -13.70 24.08
CA GLU A 9 -9.52 -13.24 24.58
C GLU A 9 -10.69 -14.02 23.95
N TYR A 10 -10.62 -14.32 22.65
CA TYR A 10 -11.67 -15.06 21.96
C TYR A 10 -11.81 -16.50 22.48
N VAL A 11 -10.68 -17.19 22.68
CA VAL A 11 -10.66 -18.56 23.21
C VAL A 11 -11.21 -18.61 24.63
N ASP A 12 -10.88 -17.63 25.48
CA ASP A 12 -11.42 -17.53 26.83
C ASP A 12 -12.94 -17.32 26.84
N LEU A 13 -13.44 -16.45 25.98
CA LEU A 13 -14.88 -16.20 25.82
C LEU A 13 -15.63 -17.43 25.30
N GLU A 14 -15.02 -18.20 24.41
CA GLU A 14 -15.58 -19.46 23.90
C GLU A 14 -15.70 -20.49 25.03
N ALA A 15 -14.66 -20.67 25.85
CA ALA A 15 -14.70 -21.56 27.01
C ALA A 15 -15.79 -21.15 28.03
N GLN A 16 -15.94 -19.85 28.27
CA GLN A 16 -16.97 -19.31 29.17
C GLN A 16 -18.39 -19.55 28.61
N ARG A 17 -18.60 -19.31 27.31
CA ARG A 17 -19.87 -19.59 26.62
C ARG A 17 -20.26 -21.06 26.71
N ASP A 18 -19.32 -21.97 26.55
CA ASP A 18 -19.59 -23.42 26.63
C ASP A 18 -19.98 -23.84 28.05
N SER A 19 -19.29 -23.30 29.06
CA SER A 19 -19.65 -23.53 30.47
C SER A 19 -21.08 -23.07 30.78
N LEU A 20 -21.43 -21.85 30.38
CA LEU A 20 -22.77 -21.27 30.60
C LEU A 20 -23.86 -22.00 29.80
N SER A 21 -23.58 -22.44 28.57
CA SER A 21 -24.51 -23.22 27.76
C SER A 21 -24.81 -24.59 28.39
N ASN A 22 -23.77 -25.24 28.94
CA ASN A 22 -23.94 -26.46 29.72
C ASN A 22 -24.79 -26.21 30.97
N GLN A 23 -24.52 -25.13 31.71
CA GLN A 23 -25.30 -24.75 32.89
C GLN A 23 -26.77 -24.48 32.53
N LEU A 24 -27.03 -23.77 31.44
CA LEU A 24 -28.38 -23.52 30.91
C LEU A 24 -29.10 -24.84 30.58
N THR A 25 -28.40 -25.80 29.98
CA THR A 25 -28.95 -27.13 29.70
C THR A 25 -29.32 -27.88 30.98
N GLN A 26 -28.51 -27.78 32.04
CA GLN A 26 -28.83 -28.36 33.34
C GLN A 26 -30.06 -27.67 33.96
N TYR A 27 -30.15 -26.35 33.90
CA TYR A 27 -31.30 -25.60 34.41
C TYR A 27 -32.60 -25.94 33.68
N ASN A 28 -32.57 -26.06 32.35
CA ASN A 28 -33.73 -26.51 31.58
C ASN A 28 -34.19 -27.93 31.97
N ARG A 29 -33.24 -28.81 32.31
CA ARG A 29 -33.57 -30.16 32.81
C ARG A 29 -34.19 -30.12 34.20
N LEU A 30 -33.74 -29.23 35.08
CA LEU A 30 -34.35 -29.01 36.39
C LEU A 30 -35.77 -28.43 36.25
N LEU A 31 -35.94 -27.44 35.35
CA LEU A 31 -37.24 -26.84 35.05
C LEU A 31 -38.26 -27.89 34.60
N SER A 32 -37.83 -28.84 33.75
CA SER A 32 -38.67 -29.93 33.24
C SER A 32 -39.08 -30.95 34.32
N ARG A 33 -38.40 -30.96 35.47
CA ARG A 33 -38.68 -31.87 36.60
C ARG A 33 -39.41 -31.18 37.77
N GLY A 34 -39.50 -29.85 37.74
CA GLY A 34 -40.13 -29.06 38.80
C GLY A 34 -41.63 -29.36 38.90
N GLN A 35 -42.09 -29.70 40.10
CA GLN A 35 -43.51 -29.97 40.36
C GLN A 35 -44.23 -28.77 41.01
N ASN A 36 -43.47 -27.87 41.64
CA ASN A 36 -44.00 -26.71 42.33
C ASN A 36 -43.79 -25.43 41.52
N VAL A 37 -44.82 -24.58 41.45
CA VAL A 37 -44.76 -23.29 40.74
C VAL A 37 -43.64 -22.40 41.28
N THR A 38 -43.41 -22.38 42.60
CA THR A 38 -42.34 -21.59 43.22
C THR A 38 -40.96 -22.03 42.76
N GLU A 39 -40.69 -23.34 42.67
CA GLU A 39 -39.41 -23.86 42.18
C GLU A 39 -39.20 -23.54 40.70
N ILE A 40 -40.26 -23.68 39.90
CA ILE A 40 -40.26 -23.33 38.46
C ILE A 40 -39.86 -21.87 38.27
N LEU A 41 -40.48 -20.94 39.01
CA LEU A 41 -40.18 -19.51 38.92
C LEU A 41 -38.74 -19.18 39.32
N VAL A 42 -38.19 -19.85 40.34
CA VAL A 42 -36.80 -19.67 40.76
C VAL A 42 -35.84 -20.14 39.67
N VAL A 43 -36.07 -21.32 39.09
CA VAL A 43 -35.22 -21.85 38.00
C VAL A 43 -35.34 -20.98 36.75
N GLN A 44 -36.54 -20.50 36.42
CA GLN A 44 -36.77 -19.60 35.28
C GLN A 44 -35.95 -18.30 35.41
N LYS A 45 -35.89 -17.71 36.61
CA LYS A 45 -35.10 -16.51 36.86
C LYS A 45 -33.59 -16.76 36.65
N GLU A 46 -33.09 -17.92 37.06
CA GLU A 46 -31.68 -18.29 36.82
C GLU A 46 -31.41 -18.57 35.34
N ILE A 47 -32.35 -19.17 34.63
CA ILE A 47 -32.30 -19.36 33.17
C ILE A 47 -32.17 -18.01 32.47
N GLU A 48 -33.02 -17.03 32.80
CA GLU A 48 -32.98 -15.68 32.23
C GLU A 48 -31.65 -14.99 32.52
N ARG A 49 -31.12 -15.14 33.74
CA ARG A 49 -29.81 -14.58 34.10
C ARG A 49 -28.69 -15.17 33.24
N VAL A 50 -28.66 -16.49 33.07
CA VAL A 50 -27.62 -17.16 32.25
C VAL A 50 -27.77 -16.81 30.77
N GLN A 51 -29.00 -16.69 30.25
CA GLN A 51 -29.22 -16.26 28.87
C GLN A 51 -28.70 -14.83 28.63
N LEU A 52 -28.99 -13.89 29.54
CA LEU A 52 -28.47 -12.52 29.45
C LEU A 52 -26.93 -12.49 29.47
N GLU A 53 -26.30 -13.38 30.23
CA GLU A 53 -24.85 -13.51 30.27
C GLU A 53 -24.28 -14.06 28.95
N LEU A 54 -24.92 -15.10 28.40
CA LEU A 54 -24.59 -15.64 27.07
C LEU A 54 -24.74 -14.58 25.97
N ASP A 55 -25.81 -13.79 25.97
CA ASP A 55 -26.03 -12.73 24.98
C ASP A 55 -24.92 -11.66 25.02
N ARG A 56 -24.43 -11.32 26.22
CA ARG A 56 -23.29 -10.41 26.39
C ARG A 56 -22.01 -11.01 25.81
N ILE A 57 -21.75 -12.29 26.07
CA ILE A 57 -20.58 -12.99 25.52
C ILE A 57 -20.67 -13.07 23.99
N PHE A 58 -21.82 -13.45 23.42
CA PHE A 58 -22.03 -13.45 21.98
C PHE A 58 -21.81 -12.07 21.36
N GLY A 59 -22.31 -11.01 22.01
CA GLY A 59 -22.06 -9.64 21.59
C GLY A 59 -20.57 -9.29 21.56
N ARG A 60 -19.80 -9.71 22.58
CA ARG A 60 -18.35 -9.49 22.64
C ARG A 60 -17.59 -10.31 21.58
N MET A 61 -17.92 -11.58 21.40
CA MET A 61 -17.33 -12.43 20.37
C MET A 61 -17.57 -11.85 18.97
N LYS A 62 -18.80 -11.39 18.68
CA LYS A 62 -19.13 -10.71 17.41
C LYS A 62 -18.31 -9.43 17.21
N TYR A 63 -18.05 -8.68 18.28
CA TYR A 63 -17.21 -7.49 18.20
C TYR A 63 -15.76 -7.84 17.84
N LEU A 64 -15.20 -8.87 18.45
CA LEU A 64 -13.85 -9.36 18.15
C LEU A 64 -13.75 -9.89 16.72
N ASP A 65 -14.75 -10.65 16.25
CA ASP A 65 -14.83 -11.18 14.89
C ASP A 65 -14.79 -10.07 13.83
N ASN A 66 -15.58 -9.01 14.01
CA ASN A 66 -15.57 -7.84 13.13
C ASN A 66 -14.20 -7.12 13.13
N ARG A 67 -13.48 -7.10 14.26
CA ARG A 67 -12.13 -6.49 14.34
C ARG A 67 -11.07 -7.34 13.65
N ILE A 68 -11.16 -8.66 13.73
CA ILE A 68 -10.24 -9.58 13.03
C ILE A 68 -10.43 -9.44 11.52
N MET A 69 -11.68 -9.43 11.03
CA MET A 69 -11.98 -9.21 9.60
C MET A 69 -11.39 -7.89 9.06
N LEU A 70 -11.44 -6.81 9.85
CA LEU A 70 -10.87 -5.51 9.46
C LEU A 70 -9.34 -5.45 9.61
N SER A 71 -8.73 -6.37 10.36
CA SER A 71 -7.27 -6.42 10.60
C SER A 71 -6.51 -7.32 9.62
N THR A 72 -7.20 -8.13 8.80
CA THR A 72 -6.56 -8.97 7.77
C THR A 72 -5.94 -8.16 6.62
N ILE A 73 -6.14 -6.84 6.57
CA ILE A 73 -5.44 -5.96 5.62
C ILE A 73 -4.93 -4.70 6.33
N SER A 74 -3.77 -4.80 6.96
CA SER A 74 -2.89 -3.66 7.20
C SER A 74 -1.44 -4.13 7.08
N VAL A 75 -1.06 -4.55 5.88
CA VAL A 75 0.34 -4.59 5.49
C VAL A 75 0.73 -3.16 5.15
N SER A 76 1.31 -2.43 6.10
CA SER A 76 2.06 -1.22 5.76
C SER A 76 3.42 -1.66 5.21
N LEU A 77 3.48 -1.89 3.91
CA LEU A 77 4.76 -2.05 3.22
C LEU A 77 5.42 -0.67 3.18
N SER A 78 6.37 -0.41 4.07
CA SER A 78 7.30 0.70 3.89
C SER A 78 8.27 0.29 2.80
N GLU A 79 8.03 0.84 1.61
CA GLU A 79 8.90 0.71 0.46
C GLU A 79 10.31 1.21 0.84
N PRO A 80 11.36 0.36 0.81
CA PRO A 80 12.71 0.84 1.05
C PRO A 80 13.06 1.82 -0.07
N LEU A 81 13.59 2.98 0.34
CA LEU A 81 14.13 4.06 -0.48
C LEU A 81 14.41 3.64 -1.92
N GLN A 82 13.64 4.26 -2.82
CA GLN A 82 13.73 4.19 -4.28
C GLN A 82 15.12 3.78 -4.75
N VAL A 83 15.29 2.48 -5.00
CA VAL A 83 16.30 2.04 -5.95
C VAL A 83 15.66 2.32 -7.30
N GLU A 84 16.30 3.15 -8.12
CA GLU A 84 15.88 3.44 -9.50
C GLU A 84 15.80 2.13 -10.29
N THR A 85 14.68 1.43 -10.19
CA THR A 85 14.25 0.46 -11.17
C THR A 85 13.57 1.25 -12.28
N PRO A 86 13.95 1.08 -13.56
CA PRO A 86 13.26 1.75 -14.64
C PRO A 86 11.84 1.18 -14.70
N GLU A 87 10.91 1.90 -14.07
CA GLU A 87 9.49 1.62 -14.18
C GLU A 87 9.09 1.74 -15.66
N GLY A 88 8.22 0.81 -16.06
CA GLY A 88 7.89 0.52 -17.44
C GLY A 88 7.54 1.76 -18.27
N TYR A 89 7.85 1.65 -19.56
CA TYR A 89 7.55 2.57 -20.65
C TYR A 89 6.32 3.47 -20.40
N SER A 90 6.55 4.61 -19.74
CA SER A 90 5.56 5.67 -19.64
C SER A 90 5.68 6.49 -20.93
N ILE A 91 4.83 6.15 -21.91
CA ILE A 91 4.81 6.78 -23.25
C ILE A 91 4.83 8.33 -23.18
N PRO A 92 4.12 9.01 -22.25
CA PRO A 92 4.21 10.48 -22.15
C PRO A 92 5.60 10.99 -21.70
N GLY A 93 6.26 10.29 -20.77
CA GLY A 93 7.56 10.67 -20.23
C GLY A 93 8.67 10.51 -21.26
N VAL A 94 8.72 9.36 -21.92
CA VAL A 94 9.70 9.05 -22.99
C VAL A 94 9.57 10.02 -24.18
N ILE A 95 8.35 10.43 -24.53
CA ILE A 95 8.13 11.42 -25.60
C ILE A 95 8.66 12.81 -25.18
N SER A 96 8.43 13.23 -23.93
CA SER A 96 8.90 14.53 -23.45
C SER A 96 10.42 14.63 -23.35
N GLU A 97 11.09 13.59 -22.85
CA GLU A 97 12.56 13.52 -22.79
C GLU A 97 13.18 13.40 -24.19
N GLY A 98 12.56 12.64 -25.09
CA GLY A 98 13.01 12.55 -26.48
C GLY A 98 12.96 13.89 -27.22
N ILE A 99 11.91 14.68 -27.02
CA ILE A 99 11.78 16.03 -27.60
C ILE A 99 12.84 16.97 -27.01
N ALA A 100 13.07 16.93 -25.71
CA ALA A 100 14.10 17.75 -25.06
C ALA A 100 15.51 17.45 -25.60
N GLY A 101 15.88 16.16 -25.71
CA GLY A 101 17.16 15.75 -26.27
C GLY A 101 17.34 16.12 -27.75
N PHE A 102 16.27 16.05 -28.54
CA PHE A 102 16.30 16.50 -29.94
C PHE A 102 16.56 18.02 -30.05
N VAL A 103 15.86 18.83 -29.24
CA VAL A 103 16.06 20.29 -29.22
C VAL A 103 17.49 20.62 -28.80
N ASP A 104 18.01 19.95 -27.78
CA ASP A 104 19.38 20.19 -27.29
C ASP A 104 20.44 19.85 -28.35
N THR A 105 20.26 18.74 -29.06
CA THR A 105 21.14 18.34 -30.18
C THR A 105 21.15 19.39 -31.30
N VAL A 106 19.97 19.92 -31.64
CA VAL A 106 19.83 20.97 -32.66
C VAL A 106 20.52 22.26 -32.22
N VAL A 107 20.33 22.68 -30.96
CA VAL A 107 20.99 23.86 -30.38
C VAL A 107 22.51 23.71 -30.44
N TRP A 108 23.04 22.54 -30.08
CA TRP A 108 24.48 22.27 -30.13
C TRP A 108 25.05 22.37 -31.54
N LEU A 109 24.31 21.89 -32.55
CA LEU A 109 24.69 21.97 -33.95
C LEU A 109 24.75 23.43 -34.44
N PHE A 110 23.76 24.25 -34.06
CA PHE A 110 23.77 25.68 -34.35
C PHE A 110 24.96 26.41 -33.72
N ILE A 111 25.27 26.11 -32.46
CA ILE A 111 26.44 26.69 -31.76
C ILE A 111 27.74 26.26 -32.46
N ALA A 112 27.85 25.00 -32.87
CA ALA A 112 29.02 24.50 -33.59
C ALA A 112 29.21 25.23 -34.93
N ILE A 113 28.14 25.41 -35.72
CA ILE A 113 28.19 26.15 -36.99
C ILE A 113 28.62 27.60 -36.75
N LEU A 114 28.00 28.28 -35.78
CA LEU A 114 28.30 29.67 -35.48
C LEU A 114 29.76 29.87 -35.04
N THR A 115 30.30 28.91 -34.28
CA THR A 115 31.68 28.94 -33.79
C THR A 115 32.70 28.61 -34.89
N LEU A 116 32.38 27.68 -35.80
CA LEU A 116 33.26 27.28 -36.91
C LEU A 116 33.31 28.33 -38.04
N LEU A 117 32.27 29.13 -38.20
CA LEU A 117 32.14 30.13 -39.26
C LEU A 117 33.30 31.15 -39.30
N PRO A 118 33.69 31.83 -38.20
CA PRO A 118 34.83 32.75 -38.23
C PRO A 118 36.16 32.03 -38.52
N VAL A 119 36.34 30.79 -38.07
CA VAL A 119 37.55 30.01 -38.34
C VAL A 119 37.66 29.67 -39.84
N LEU A 120 36.55 29.28 -40.47
CA LEU A 120 36.52 29.02 -41.91
C LEU A 120 36.79 30.28 -42.74
N ILE A 121 36.27 31.44 -42.32
CA ILE A 121 36.55 32.73 -42.98
C ILE A 121 38.04 33.06 -42.88
N LEU A 122 38.65 32.91 -41.70
CA LEU A 122 40.07 33.18 -41.50
C LEU A 122 40.97 32.21 -42.30
N ALA A 123 40.63 30.92 -42.31
CA ALA A 123 41.36 29.91 -43.08
C ALA A 123 41.24 30.17 -44.60
N GLY A 124 40.05 30.50 -45.09
CA GLY A 124 39.79 30.84 -46.49
C GLY A 124 40.53 32.12 -46.91
N ALA A 125 40.51 33.16 -46.08
CA ALA A 125 41.26 34.39 -46.32
C ALA A 125 42.78 34.13 -46.34
N GLY A 126 43.30 33.31 -45.41
CA GLY A 126 44.69 32.89 -45.39
C GLY A 126 45.11 32.12 -46.64
N TYR A 127 44.29 31.17 -47.09
CA TYR A 127 44.52 30.41 -48.31
C TYR A 127 44.49 31.30 -49.56
N TRP A 128 43.56 32.25 -49.63
CA TRP A 128 43.47 33.20 -50.74
C TRP A 128 44.72 34.11 -50.82
N VAL A 129 45.22 34.60 -49.69
CA VAL A 129 46.47 35.37 -49.63
C VAL A 129 47.67 34.52 -50.05
N TYR A 130 47.74 33.26 -49.60
CA TYR A 130 48.79 32.33 -49.98
C TYR A 130 48.82 32.09 -51.50
N GLN A 131 47.67 31.77 -52.11
CA GLN A 131 47.58 31.60 -53.56
C GLN A 131 47.94 32.86 -54.33
N ARG A 132 47.51 34.04 -53.85
CA ARG A 132 47.82 35.32 -54.48
C ARG A 132 49.31 35.65 -54.41
N ARG A 133 50.01 35.30 -53.33
CA ARG A 133 51.46 35.47 -53.21
C ARG A 133 52.27 34.47 -54.04
N VAL A 134 51.81 33.23 -54.16
CA VAL A 134 52.48 32.22 -55.00
C VAL A 134 52.32 32.54 -56.49
N LYS A 135 51.15 33.02 -56.93
CA LYS A 135 50.90 33.42 -58.32
C LYS A 135 51.67 34.68 -58.73
N ASN A 136 51.91 35.61 -57.81
CA ASN A 136 52.72 36.82 -58.05
C ASN A 136 54.25 36.57 -58.01
N ARG A 137 54.72 35.33 -57.80
CA ARG A 137 56.14 34.96 -57.82
C ARG A 137 56.59 34.21 -59.08
N GLN A 138 55.68 33.97 -60.03
CA GLN A 138 55.99 33.36 -61.34
C GLN A 138 55.62 34.27 -62.52
N GLY A 139 55.64 35.59 -62.32
CA GLY A 139 55.52 36.62 -63.37
C GLY A 139 56.74 37.52 -63.35
#